data_AF-A0A6S6VBN1-F1
#
_entry.id   AF-A0A6S6VBN1-F1
#
_cell.length_a   1.000
_cell.length_b   1.000
_cell.length_c   1.000
_cell.angle_alpha   90.00
_cell.angle_beta   90.00
_cell.angle_gamma   90.00
#
_symmetry.space_group_name_H-M   'P 1'
#
loop_
_entity.id
_entity.type
_entity.pdbx_description
1 polymer ?
#
loop_
_entity_poly.entity_id
_entity_poly.type
_entity_poly.pdbx_seq_one_letter_code
_entity_poly.pdbx_strand_id
1 'polypeptide(L)'
;MASPKIRAWIHRFSQEPGGLNTFIDIQHIIQIHRTVLNPQGRSIHPTDLSLLLVTITWGALLDTDSGSSAKVALADDFEEMTKLLLRQADNVDKFLALVAALCLAERMNHKELYALILGCAGTASSLKIQMRTVVRASCLSEEQATRVEQALRTLYCIDKSYALRWQTLPLVSKEALPVVNTRNDPTLRKDTSAVSAELLHVRTQYAHLCLHIVELRKTVDENASNSFIGKITELATALDEWHETIAENPFISSLEERIARRVKHQAFCFYHEALLHLVSIYSSNQCSSLNPLHQKWEEIRRRSTREVILACYAISSDDLPQDQ
;
A
#
# COMPACT_ATOMS: atom_id res chain seq x y z
N MET A 1 4.08 -14.00 31.19
CA MET A 1 2.68 -14.33 30.81
C MET A 1 2.32 -13.47 29.61
N ALA A 2 1.81 -14.07 28.52
CA ALA A 2 1.43 -13.32 27.31
C ALA A 2 0.33 -12.29 27.65
N SER A 3 0.53 -11.02 27.30
CA SER A 3 -0.53 -10.01 27.47
C SER A 3 -1.73 -10.40 26.58
N PRO A 4 -2.95 -10.54 27.14
CA PRO A 4 -4.15 -10.84 26.35
C PRO A 4 -4.39 -9.82 25.22
N LYS A 5 -3.97 -8.57 25.44
CA LYS A 5 -4.07 -7.49 24.44
C LYS A 5 -3.18 -7.73 23.22
N ILE A 6 -1.95 -8.19 23.40
CA ILE A 6 -1.03 -8.48 22.27
C ILE A 6 -1.61 -9.58 21.37
N ARG A 7 -2.18 -10.63 21.97
CA ARG A 7 -2.85 -11.69 21.19
C ARG A 7 -4.05 -11.15 20.42
N ALA A 8 -4.86 -10.27 21.03
CA ALA A 8 -5.98 -9.63 20.35
C ALA A 8 -5.50 -8.79 19.15
N TRP A 9 -4.43 -8.00 19.30
CA TRP A 9 -3.85 -7.22 18.21
C TRP A 9 -3.32 -8.10 17.06
N ILE A 10 -2.66 -9.22 17.37
CA ILE A 10 -2.25 -10.22 16.38
C ILE A 10 -3.45 -10.84 15.65
N HIS A 11 -4.63 -10.95 16.26
CA HIS A 11 -5.81 -11.39 15.51
C HIS A 11 -6.41 -10.27 14.66
N ARG A 12 -6.40 -9.03 15.15
CA ARG A 12 -6.98 -7.87 14.43
C ARG A 12 -6.27 -7.55 13.12
N PHE A 13 -4.93 -7.65 13.03
CA PHE A 13 -4.24 -7.34 11.76
C PHE A 13 -4.74 -8.22 10.61
N SER A 14 -5.07 -9.49 10.91
CA SER A 14 -5.52 -10.46 9.90
C SER A 14 -6.92 -10.17 9.35
N GLN A 15 -7.66 -9.29 10.02
CA GLN A 15 -9.02 -8.91 9.65
C GLN A 15 -9.04 -7.75 8.65
N GLU A 16 -7.91 -7.06 8.42
CA GLU A 16 -7.83 -5.95 7.46
C GLU A 16 -7.56 -6.50 6.05
N PRO A 17 -8.55 -6.57 5.16
CA PRO A 17 -8.36 -7.13 3.82
C PRO A 17 -7.50 -6.19 2.98
N GLY A 18 -6.62 -6.76 2.13
CA GLY A 18 -5.65 -5.98 1.37
C GLY A 18 -4.53 -5.35 2.21
N GLY A 19 -4.47 -5.68 3.51
CA GLY A 19 -3.40 -5.29 4.43
C GLY A 19 -2.27 -6.32 4.47
N LEU A 20 -1.62 -6.46 5.62
CA LEU A 20 -0.50 -7.41 5.80
C LEU A 20 -0.90 -8.87 5.53
N ASN A 21 -2.16 -9.24 5.76
CA ASN A 21 -2.69 -10.58 5.51
C ASN A 21 -2.67 -11.00 4.03
N THR A 22 -2.37 -10.06 3.12
CA THR A 22 -2.23 -10.35 1.69
C THR A 22 -1.04 -11.27 1.41
N PHE A 23 0.01 -11.20 2.22
CA PHE A 23 1.23 -12.00 2.03
C PHE A 23 1.88 -12.49 3.34
N ILE A 24 1.38 -12.05 4.50
CA ILE A 24 1.81 -12.52 5.83
C ILE A 24 0.77 -13.47 6.40
N ASP A 25 1.25 -14.65 6.81
CA ASP A 25 0.43 -15.68 7.43
C ASP A 25 0.35 -15.51 8.96
N ILE A 26 -0.88 -15.43 9.46
CA ILE A 26 -1.16 -15.32 10.89
C ILE A 26 -0.62 -16.49 11.69
N GLN A 27 -0.61 -17.72 11.16
CA GLN A 27 -0.08 -18.87 11.88
C GLN A 27 1.42 -18.75 12.10
N HIS A 28 2.13 -18.22 11.11
CA HIS A 28 3.54 -17.90 11.23
C HIS A 28 3.80 -16.83 12.32
N ILE A 29 3.01 -15.74 12.36
CA ILE A 29 3.12 -14.72 13.41
C ILE A 29 2.81 -15.29 14.80
N ILE A 30 1.78 -16.13 14.93
CA ILE A 30 1.43 -16.80 16.19
C ILE A 30 2.61 -17.68 16.65
N GLN A 31 3.28 -18.37 15.73
CA GLN A 31 4.43 -19.20 16.04
C GLN A 31 5.65 -18.38 16.48
N ILE A 32 5.93 -17.25 15.82
CA ILE A 32 6.95 -16.30 16.26
C ILE A 32 6.64 -15.81 17.68
N HIS A 33 5.41 -15.33 17.92
CA HIS A 33 4.99 -14.84 19.23
C HIS A 33 5.16 -15.89 20.34
N ARG A 34 4.81 -17.16 20.07
CA ARG A 34 5.04 -18.27 21.03
C ARG A 34 6.53 -18.47 21.32
N THR A 35 7.37 -18.37 20.30
CA THR A 35 8.82 -18.54 20.42
C THR A 35 9.46 -17.39 21.20
N VAL A 36 9.00 -16.14 20.99
CA VAL A 36 9.44 -14.98 21.79
C VAL A 36 9.09 -15.15 23.27
N LEU A 37 7.90 -15.65 23.57
CA LEU A 37 7.45 -15.86 24.95
C LEU A 37 8.10 -17.05 25.66
N ASN A 38 8.49 -18.07 24.89
CA ASN A 38 9.16 -19.26 25.41
C ASN A 38 10.27 -19.70 24.43
N PRO A 39 11.47 -19.11 24.52
CA PRO A 39 12.51 -19.33 23.53
C PRO A 39 12.99 -20.77 23.44
N GLN A 40 12.87 -21.59 24.50
CA GLN A 40 13.38 -22.97 24.56
C GLN A 40 14.80 -23.14 23.95
N GLY A 41 15.68 -22.14 24.09
CA GLY A 41 17.03 -22.15 23.51
C GLY A 41 17.13 -21.82 22.00
N ARG A 42 16.03 -21.44 21.34
CA ARG A 42 16.02 -20.96 19.95
C ARG A 42 16.40 -19.48 19.89
N SER A 43 17.34 -19.14 19.02
CA SER A 43 17.60 -17.74 18.67
C SER A 43 16.45 -17.19 17.84
N ILE A 44 15.95 -16.01 18.20
CA ILE A 44 14.91 -15.32 17.42
C ILE A 44 15.61 -14.45 16.40
N HIS A 45 15.25 -14.61 15.13
CA HIS A 45 15.84 -13.80 14.07
C HIS A 45 15.30 -12.35 14.11
N PRO A 46 16.13 -11.34 13.80
CA PRO A 46 15.66 -9.95 13.73
C PRO A 46 14.46 -9.74 12.79
N THR A 47 14.41 -10.52 11.71
CA THR A 47 13.29 -10.56 10.76
C THR A 47 11.96 -10.96 11.43
N ASP A 48 11.99 -12.01 12.25
CA ASP A 48 10.81 -12.49 12.98
C ASP A 48 10.32 -11.46 14.00
N LEU A 49 11.26 -10.83 14.73
CA LEU A 49 10.95 -9.75 15.66
C LEU A 49 10.31 -8.56 14.95
N SER A 50 10.85 -8.18 13.79
CA SER A 50 10.29 -7.10 12.98
C SER A 50 8.87 -7.43 12.50
N LEU A 51 8.64 -8.65 12.01
CA LEU A 51 7.30 -9.09 11.59
C LEU A 51 6.30 -9.06 12.73
N LEU A 52 6.69 -9.56 13.91
CA LEU A 52 5.86 -9.54 15.10
C LEU A 52 5.53 -8.10 15.53
N LEU A 53 6.53 -7.22 15.59
CA LEU A 53 6.35 -5.83 15.98
C LEU A 53 5.44 -5.08 14.99
N VAL A 54 5.68 -5.22 13.69
CA VAL A 54 4.84 -4.62 12.65
C VAL A 54 3.40 -5.08 12.78
N THR A 55 3.20 -6.38 13.00
CA THR A 55 1.89 -6.98 13.16
C THR A 55 1.15 -6.47 14.40
N ILE A 56 1.84 -6.40 15.54
CA ILE A 56 1.28 -5.89 16.80
C ILE A 56 0.91 -4.42 16.64
N THR A 57 1.80 -3.61 16.07
CA THR A 57 1.57 -2.19 15.83
C THR A 57 0.38 -1.96 14.91
N TRP A 58 0.28 -2.73 13.82
CA TRP A 58 -0.88 -2.70 12.93
C TRP A 58 -2.19 -3.02 13.67
N GLY A 59 -2.19 -4.08 14.49
CA GLY A 59 -3.35 -4.46 15.29
C GLY A 59 -3.74 -3.43 16.34
N ALA A 60 -2.76 -2.74 16.95
CA ALA A 60 -2.99 -1.66 17.91
C ALA A 60 -3.56 -0.40 17.22
N LEU A 61 -3.14 -0.08 16.00
CA LEU A 61 -3.72 1.01 15.21
C LEU A 61 -5.19 0.75 14.84
N LEU A 62 -5.58 -0.51 14.68
CA LEU A 62 -6.98 -0.92 14.47
C LEU A 62 -7.79 -0.95 15.77
N ASP A 63 -7.14 -0.82 16.93
CA ASP A 63 -7.80 -0.87 18.23
C ASP A 63 -8.11 0.55 18.73
N THR A 64 -9.40 0.92 18.66
CA THR A 64 -9.92 2.20 19.15
C THR A 64 -9.81 2.34 20.67
N ASP A 65 -9.77 1.23 21.39
CA ASP A 65 -9.77 1.22 22.86
C ASP A 65 -8.35 1.25 23.46
N SER A 66 -7.33 1.22 22.59
CA SER A 66 -5.94 1.22 23.03
C SER A 66 -5.44 2.64 23.30
N GLY A 67 -4.87 2.84 24.50
CA GLY A 67 -4.35 4.13 24.92
C GLY A 67 -3.21 4.64 24.03
N SER A 68 -3.15 5.96 23.84
CA SER A 68 -2.19 6.63 22.95
C SER A 68 -0.73 6.31 23.28
N SER A 69 -0.38 6.15 24.56
CA SER A 69 1.00 5.85 24.99
C SER A 69 1.54 4.52 24.46
N ALA A 70 0.70 3.49 24.35
CA ALA A 70 1.12 2.20 23.80
C ALA A 70 1.36 2.28 22.29
N LYS A 71 0.56 3.07 21.58
CA LYS A 71 0.72 3.31 20.13
C LYS A 71 2.03 4.04 19.83
N VAL A 72 2.35 5.06 20.63
CA VAL A 72 3.61 5.83 20.51
C VAL A 72 4.81 4.93 20.77
N ALA A 73 4.81 4.16 21.88
CA ALA A 73 5.92 3.26 22.18
C ALA A 73 6.16 2.22 21.07
N LEU A 74 5.09 1.66 20.49
CA LEU A 74 5.20 0.72 19.37
C LEU A 74 5.75 1.39 18.09
N ALA A 75 5.45 2.67 17.86
CA ALA A 75 6.01 3.42 16.74
C ALA A 75 7.51 3.71 16.92
N ASP A 76 7.94 4.04 18.15
CA ASP A 76 9.36 4.23 18.48
C ASP A 76 10.14 2.92 18.30
N ASP A 77 9.61 1.81 18.82
CA ASP A 77 10.19 0.47 18.64
C ASP A 77 10.29 0.10 17.14
N PHE A 78 9.30 0.50 16.34
CA PHE A 78 9.26 0.25 14.91
C PHE A 78 10.41 0.97 14.17
N GLU A 79 10.75 2.19 14.57
CA GLU A 79 11.86 2.94 13.97
C GLU A 79 13.20 2.21 14.18
N GLU A 80 13.48 1.78 15.41
CA GLU A 80 14.71 1.07 15.74
C GLU A 80 14.79 -0.31 15.06
N MET A 81 13.68 -1.05 15.04
CA MET A 81 13.62 -2.33 14.34
C MET A 81 13.79 -2.18 12.83
N THR A 82 13.29 -1.10 12.23
CA THR A 82 13.49 -0.81 10.81
C THR A 82 14.98 -0.63 10.49
N LYS A 83 15.71 0.13 11.31
CA LYS A 83 17.17 0.32 11.15
C LYS A 83 17.93 -1.01 11.26
N LEU A 84 17.54 -1.86 12.20
CA LEU A 84 18.13 -3.20 12.38
C LEU A 84 17.83 -4.12 11.21
N LEU A 85 16.61 -4.12 10.70
CA LEU A 85 16.17 -4.94 9.57
C LEU A 85 16.92 -4.57 8.28
N LEU A 86 17.10 -3.28 8.00
CA LEU A 86 17.83 -2.80 6.83
C LEU A 86 19.28 -3.28 6.80
N ARG A 87 19.91 -3.48 7.97
CA ARG A 87 21.31 -3.96 8.11
C ARG A 87 21.47 -5.48 7.99
N GLN A 88 20.38 -6.24 7.98
CA GLN A 88 20.47 -7.70 7.84
C GLN A 88 20.94 -8.11 6.44
N ALA A 89 21.52 -9.31 6.32
CA ALA A 89 21.86 -9.87 5.02
C ALA A 89 20.59 -10.12 4.17
N ASP A 90 20.69 -9.93 2.86
CA ASP A 90 19.56 -10.10 1.95
C ASP A 90 19.13 -11.56 1.86
N ASN A 91 17.85 -11.80 2.15
CA ASN A 91 17.18 -13.08 1.97
C ASN A 91 15.67 -12.85 1.79
N VAL A 92 14.95 -13.91 1.40
CA VAL A 92 13.50 -13.84 1.14
C VAL A 92 12.72 -13.38 2.37
N ASP A 93 13.08 -13.82 3.57
CA ASP A 93 12.37 -13.47 4.79
C ASP A 93 12.57 -11.99 5.14
N LYS A 94 13.79 -11.45 4.98
CA LYS A 94 14.09 -10.01 5.10
C LYS A 94 13.25 -9.21 4.12
N PHE A 95 13.13 -9.66 2.87
CA PHE A 95 12.30 -8.98 1.88
C PHE A 95 10.83 -8.91 2.32
N LEU A 96 10.24 -10.04 2.75
CA LEU A 96 8.86 -10.06 3.25
C LEU A 96 8.66 -9.15 4.47
N ALA A 97 9.61 -9.15 5.41
CA ALA A 97 9.56 -8.28 6.58
C ALA A 97 9.71 -6.80 6.21
N LEU A 98 10.55 -6.46 5.24
CA LEU A 98 10.72 -5.09 4.76
C LEU A 98 9.45 -4.58 4.08
N VAL A 99 8.79 -5.40 3.26
CA VAL A 99 7.51 -5.02 2.65
C VAL A 99 6.41 -4.88 3.71
N ALA A 100 6.38 -5.73 4.74
CA ALA A 100 5.47 -5.55 5.87
C ALA A 100 5.72 -4.23 6.62
N ALA A 101 6.99 -3.92 6.92
CA ALA A 101 7.38 -2.65 7.53
C ALA A 101 7.00 -1.45 6.64
N LEU A 102 7.17 -1.58 5.33
CA LEU A 102 6.78 -0.57 4.35
C LEU A 102 5.28 -0.30 4.38
N CYS A 103 4.43 -1.34 4.42
CA CYS A 103 2.98 -1.19 4.55
C CYS A 103 2.60 -0.42 5.82
N LEU A 104 3.25 -0.74 6.95
CA LEU A 104 2.98 -0.06 8.22
C LEU A 104 3.44 1.41 8.17
N ALA A 105 4.63 1.68 7.61
CA ALA A 105 5.13 3.03 7.40
C ALA A 105 4.19 3.87 6.53
N GLU A 106 3.65 3.30 5.44
CA GLU A 106 2.67 3.98 4.60
C GLU A 106 1.41 4.32 5.39
N ARG A 107 0.89 3.38 6.18
CA ARG A 107 -0.31 3.59 7.00
C ARG A 107 -0.14 4.68 8.05
N MET A 108 1.04 4.79 8.63
CA MET A 108 1.37 5.80 9.64
C MET A 108 1.87 7.13 9.03
N ASN A 109 1.98 7.23 7.70
CA ASN A 109 2.65 8.33 7.02
C ASN A 109 4.06 8.62 7.59
N HIS A 110 4.83 7.55 7.83
CA HIS A 110 6.09 7.60 8.55
C HIS A 110 7.22 8.21 7.71
N LYS A 111 8.10 9.01 8.33
CA LYS A 111 9.23 9.70 7.67
C LYS A 111 10.19 8.77 6.91
N GLU A 112 10.37 7.55 7.41
CA GLU A 112 11.26 6.53 6.81
C GLU A 112 10.66 5.81 5.59
N LEU A 113 9.48 6.19 5.13
CA LEU A 113 8.77 5.53 4.03
C LEU A 113 9.65 5.38 2.78
N TYR A 114 10.36 6.43 2.38
CA TYR A 114 11.25 6.38 1.20
C TYR A 114 12.46 5.47 1.39
N ALA A 115 13.09 5.49 2.58
CA ALA A 115 14.20 4.61 2.90
C ALA A 115 13.78 3.13 2.86
N LEU A 116 12.56 2.83 3.31
CA LEU A 116 11.95 1.50 3.20
C LEU A 116 11.68 1.10 1.74
N ILE A 117 11.17 2.00 0.89
CA ILE A 117 10.99 1.73 -0.55
C ILE A 117 12.34 1.36 -1.17
N LEU A 118 13.39 2.15 -0.91
CA LEU A 118 14.75 1.88 -1.37
C LEU A 118 15.28 0.53 -0.87
N GLY A 119 15.12 0.23 0.43
CA GLY A 119 15.54 -1.03 1.04
C GLY A 119 14.83 -2.23 0.44
N CYS A 120 13.52 -2.15 0.23
CA CYS A 120 12.72 -3.17 -0.43
C CYS A 120 13.18 -3.41 -1.88
N ALA A 121 13.33 -2.34 -2.67
CA ALA A 121 13.74 -2.42 -4.07
C ALA A 121 15.17 -2.98 -4.19
N GLY A 122 16.11 -2.50 -3.36
CA GLY A 122 17.48 -3.00 -3.32
C GLY A 122 17.56 -4.48 -2.95
N THR A 123 16.81 -4.90 -1.92
CA THR A 123 16.73 -6.32 -1.54
C THR A 123 16.13 -7.17 -2.67
N ALA A 124 15.07 -6.69 -3.32
CA ALA A 124 14.45 -7.41 -4.44
C ALA A 124 15.40 -7.58 -5.63
N SER A 125 16.16 -6.53 -5.96
CA SER A 125 17.17 -6.58 -7.03
C SER A 125 18.35 -7.49 -6.67
N SER A 126 18.85 -7.43 -5.44
CA SER A 126 19.93 -8.28 -4.91
C SER A 126 19.58 -9.77 -5.02
N LEU A 127 18.35 -10.12 -4.64
CA LEU A 127 17.83 -11.49 -4.73
C LEU A 127 17.34 -11.87 -6.13
N LYS A 128 17.29 -10.92 -7.08
CA LYS A 128 16.74 -11.09 -8.43
C LYS A 128 15.32 -11.67 -8.45
N ILE A 129 14.53 -11.44 -7.40
CA ILE A 129 13.14 -11.95 -7.25
C ILE A 129 12.13 -11.26 -8.18
N GLN A 130 12.57 -10.29 -8.98
CA GLN A 130 11.82 -9.76 -10.11
C GLN A 130 11.71 -10.78 -11.26
N MET A 131 12.60 -11.78 -11.30
CA MET A 131 12.57 -12.87 -12.28
C MET A 131 11.79 -14.06 -11.71
N ARG A 132 10.67 -14.42 -12.33
CA ARG A 132 9.80 -15.52 -11.85
C ARG A 132 10.53 -16.86 -11.69
N THR A 133 11.47 -17.17 -12.58
CA THR A 133 12.32 -18.36 -12.50
C THR A 133 13.19 -18.36 -11.24
N VAL A 134 13.69 -17.20 -10.84
CA VAL A 134 14.50 -17.03 -9.63
C VAL A 134 13.63 -17.10 -8.37
N VAL A 135 12.42 -16.55 -8.39
CA VAL A 135 11.48 -16.68 -7.25
C VAL A 135 11.24 -18.15 -6.92
N ARG A 136 10.93 -18.97 -7.94
CA ARG A 136 10.69 -20.41 -7.76
C ARG A 136 11.92 -21.17 -7.28
N ALA A 137 13.13 -20.73 -7.64
CA ALA A 137 14.38 -21.36 -7.21
C ALA A 137 14.85 -20.90 -5.82
N SER A 138 14.49 -19.68 -5.41
CA SER A 138 14.96 -19.05 -4.17
C SER A 138 14.00 -19.26 -2.99
N CYS A 139 12.75 -19.63 -3.27
CA CYS A 139 11.74 -19.92 -2.24
C CYS A 139 11.76 -21.40 -1.86
N LEU A 140 11.49 -21.67 -0.58
CA LEU A 140 11.43 -23.02 0.00
C LEU A 140 10.15 -23.77 -0.39
N SER A 141 9.11 -23.05 -0.82
CA SER A 141 7.81 -23.61 -1.21
C SER A 141 7.09 -22.73 -2.24
N GLU A 142 6.10 -23.30 -2.93
CA GLU A 142 5.20 -22.55 -3.83
C GLU A 142 4.38 -21.50 -3.08
N GLU A 143 4.05 -21.77 -1.82
CA GLU A 143 3.34 -20.83 -0.96
C GLU A 143 4.21 -19.60 -0.64
N GLN A 144 5.48 -19.81 -0.29
CA GLN A 144 6.42 -18.70 -0.06
C GLN A 144 6.65 -17.92 -1.36
N ALA A 145 6.75 -18.59 -2.50
CA ALA A 145 6.83 -17.93 -3.81
C ALA A 145 5.61 -17.04 -4.08
N THR A 146 4.40 -17.52 -3.78
CA THR A 146 3.16 -16.74 -3.92
C THR A 146 3.17 -15.49 -3.03
N ARG A 147 3.59 -15.63 -1.77
CA ARG A 147 3.74 -14.51 -0.83
C ARG A 147 4.76 -13.48 -1.33
N VAL A 148 5.87 -13.91 -1.91
CA VAL A 148 6.87 -13.03 -2.52
C VAL A 148 6.29 -12.28 -3.72
N GLU A 149 5.55 -12.97 -4.60
CA GLU A 149 4.87 -12.32 -5.74
C GLU A 149 3.85 -11.26 -5.28
N GLN A 150 3.09 -11.56 -4.22
CA GLN A 150 2.14 -10.61 -3.61
C GLN A 150 2.86 -9.41 -2.97
N ALA A 151 3.93 -9.65 -2.20
CA ALA A 151 4.74 -8.60 -1.58
C ALA A 151 5.40 -7.69 -2.63
N LEU A 152 5.87 -8.24 -3.75
CA LEU A 152 6.44 -7.46 -4.84
C LEU A 152 5.38 -6.55 -5.51
N ARG A 153 4.15 -7.04 -5.68
CA ARG A 153 3.02 -6.21 -6.14
C ARG A 153 2.69 -5.11 -5.13
N THR A 154 2.70 -5.40 -3.84
CA THR A 154 2.48 -4.40 -2.79
C THR A 154 3.56 -3.32 -2.82
N LEU A 155 4.83 -3.69 -2.93
CA LEU A 155 5.94 -2.75 -3.10
C LEU A 155 5.75 -1.87 -4.33
N TYR A 156 5.39 -2.47 -5.48
CA TYR A 156 5.11 -1.72 -6.70
C TYR A 156 3.99 -0.69 -6.49
N CYS A 157 2.90 -1.08 -5.80
CA CYS A 157 1.78 -0.18 -5.53
C CYS A 157 2.21 1.03 -4.69
N ILE A 158 2.98 0.80 -3.63
CA ILE A 158 3.46 1.86 -2.73
C ILE A 158 4.46 2.77 -3.45
N ASP A 159 5.39 2.19 -4.23
CA ASP A 159 6.36 2.95 -5.01
C ASP A 159 5.68 3.92 -5.99
N LYS A 160 4.61 3.49 -6.69
CA LYS A 160 3.90 4.36 -7.65
C LYS A 160 3.04 5.43 -7.00
N SER A 161 2.30 5.10 -5.94
CA SER A 161 1.53 6.11 -5.21
C SER A 161 2.46 7.15 -4.56
N TYR A 162 3.60 6.69 -4.00
CA TYR A 162 4.61 7.57 -3.45
C TYR A 162 5.24 8.49 -4.51
N ALA A 163 5.61 7.94 -5.67
CA ALA A 163 6.18 8.70 -6.78
C ALA A 163 5.22 9.78 -7.29
N LEU A 164 3.92 9.48 -7.35
CA LEU A 164 2.90 10.47 -7.70
C LEU A 164 2.84 11.60 -6.67
N ARG A 165 2.63 11.24 -5.39
CA ARG A 165 2.45 12.18 -4.26
C ARG A 165 3.64 13.12 -4.10
N TRP A 166 4.85 12.56 -4.10
CA TRP A 166 6.09 13.28 -3.82
C TRP A 166 6.86 13.71 -5.06
N GLN A 167 6.32 13.42 -6.25
CA GLN A 167 6.91 13.79 -7.54
C GLN A 167 8.33 13.22 -7.73
N THR A 168 8.57 12.00 -7.24
CA THR A 168 9.86 11.32 -7.33
C THR A 168 9.89 10.34 -8.52
N LEU A 169 11.08 9.80 -8.81
CA LEU A 169 11.23 8.75 -9.81
C LEU A 169 10.79 7.40 -9.22
N PRO A 170 9.86 6.67 -9.86
CA PRO A 170 9.49 5.34 -9.42
C PRO A 170 10.67 4.39 -9.60
N LEU A 171 10.91 3.53 -8.61
CA LEU A 171 12.07 2.64 -8.56
C LEU A 171 11.79 1.24 -9.13
N VAL A 172 10.56 0.76 -8.97
CA VAL A 172 10.21 -0.62 -9.36
C VAL A 172 9.61 -0.61 -10.76
N SER A 173 10.23 -1.30 -11.71
CA SER A 173 9.71 -1.31 -13.08
C SER A 173 8.42 -2.15 -13.19
N LYS A 174 7.59 -1.86 -14.21
CA LYS A 174 6.37 -2.61 -14.49
C LYS A 174 6.68 -4.05 -14.90
N GLU A 175 7.80 -4.25 -15.58
CA GLU A 175 8.29 -5.55 -16.05
C GLU A 175 8.69 -6.48 -14.90
N ALA A 176 8.92 -5.94 -13.70
CA ALA A 176 9.17 -6.71 -12.49
C ALA A 176 7.90 -7.41 -11.94
N LEU A 177 6.70 -7.06 -12.42
CA LEU A 177 5.47 -7.65 -11.93
C LEU A 177 5.23 -9.05 -12.52
N PRO A 178 4.97 -10.07 -11.69
CA PRO A 178 4.61 -11.39 -12.19
C PRO A 178 3.25 -11.32 -12.92
N VAL A 179 3.18 -11.90 -14.12
CA VAL A 179 1.96 -11.97 -14.95
C VAL A 179 0.85 -12.69 -14.17
N VAL A 180 -0.28 -12.01 -13.98
CA VAL A 180 -1.46 -12.60 -13.34
C VAL A 180 -2.11 -13.56 -14.34
N ASN A 181 -1.97 -14.87 -14.13
CA ASN A 181 -2.80 -15.86 -14.82
C ASN A 181 -4.16 -15.92 -14.12
N THR A 182 -5.05 -14.99 -14.43
CA THR A 182 -6.44 -15.00 -13.92
C THR A 182 -7.30 -16.16 -14.44
N ARG A 183 -6.79 -17.01 -15.35
CA ARG A 183 -7.62 -17.93 -16.13
C ARG A 183 -7.60 -19.40 -15.72
N ASN A 184 -6.65 -19.86 -14.89
CA ASN A 184 -6.36 -21.30 -14.79
C ASN A 184 -6.38 -21.93 -13.39
N ASP A 185 -6.85 -21.26 -12.33
CA ASP A 185 -6.95 -21.92 -11.02
C ASP A 185 -8.35 -21.79 -10.39
N PRO A 186 -9.23 -22.80 -10.57
CA PRO A 186 -10.62 -22.73 -10.13
C PRO A 186 -10.81 -23.07 -8.63
N THR A 187 -9.80 -22.86 -7.79
CA THR A 187 -9.90 -23.16 -6.35
C THR A 187 -9.70 -21.96 -5.43
N LEU A 188 -10.19 -20.77 -5.82
CA LEU A 188 -10.41 -19.70 -4.85
C LEU A 188 -11.68 -19.99 -4.03
N ARG A 189 -11.48 -20.73 -2.93
CA ARG A 189 -12.46 -20.84 -1.84
C ARG A 189 -12.89 -19.44 -1.35
N LYS A 190 -14.09 -19.41 -0.78
CA LYS A 190 -14.80 -18.29 -0.11
C LYS A 190 -14.06 -17.62 1.07
N ASP A 191 -12.73 -17.64 1.08
CA ASP A 191 -11.89 -17.26 2.22
C ASP A 191 -11.29 -15.85 2.03
N THR A 192 -10.89 -15.21 3.13
CA THR A 192 -10.24 -13.88 3.24
C THR A 192 -9.09 -13.63 2.24
N SER A 193 -8.49 -14.71 1.72
CA SER A 193 -7.48 -14.72 0.66
C SER A 193 -8.00 -14.16 -0.68
N ALA A 194 -9.23 -14.51 -1.08
CA ALA A 194 -9.83 -14.05 -2.33
C ALA A 194 -10.07 -12.54 -2.33
N VAL A 195 -10.58 -12.01 -1.21
CA VAL A 195 -10.83 -10.57 -1.04
C VAL A 195 -9.52 -9.79 -1.04
N SER A 196 -8.49 -10.30 -0.35
CA SER A 196 -7.18 -9.63 -0.29
C SER A 196 -6.48 -9.61 -1.65
N ALA A 197 -6.61 -10.69 -2.43
CA ALA A 197 -6.09 -10.75 -3.80
C ALA A 197 -6.79 -9.75 -4.73
N GLU A 198 -8.12 -9.65 -4.63
CA GLU A 198 -8.92 -8.68 -5.40
C GLU A 198 -8.54 -7.24 -5.06
N LEU A 199 -8.43 -6.91 -3.76
CA LEU A 199 -8.03 -5.56 -3.33
C LEU A 199 -6.61 -5.22 -3.79
N LEU A 200 -5.69 -6.19 -3.77
CA LEU A 200 -4.35 -6.00 -4.33
C LEU A 200 -4.40 -5.76 -5.84
N HIS A 201 -5.29 -6.44 -6.56
CA HIS A 201 -5.49 -6.22 -7.99
C HIS A 201 -5.98 -4.80 -8.30
N VAL A 202 -7.05 -4.36 -7.62
CA VAL A 202 -7.59 -3.00 -7.71
C VAL A 202 -6.52 -1.95 -7.40
N ARG A 203 -5.71 -2.19 -6.36
CA ARG A 203 -4.60 -1.30 -5.99
C ARG A 203 -3.48 -1.27 -7.05
N THR A 204 -3.25 -2.40 -7.72
CA THR A 204 -2.29 -2.49 -8.83
C THR A 204 -2.76 -1.68 -10.05
N GLN A 205 -4.06 -1.72 -10.35
CA GLN A 205 -4.65 -0.88 -11.41
C GLN A 205 -4.42 0.62 -11.13
N TYR A 206 -4.70 1.06 -9.89
CA TYR A 206 -4.41 2.43 -9.46
C TYR A 206 -2.93 2.79 -9.61
N ALA A 207 -2.03 1.89 -9.22
CA ALA A 207 -0.59 2.10 -9.35
C ALA A 207 -0.14 2.28 -10.80
N HIS A 208 -0.80 1.64 -11.77
CA HIS A 208 -0.57 1.90 -13.19
C HIS A 208 -1.03 3.30 -13.62
N LEU A 209 -2.19 3.75 -13.13
CA LEU A 209 -2.65 5.13 -13.36
C LEU A 209 -1.66 6.15 -12.78
N CYS A 210 -1.16 5.92 -11.56
CA CYS A 210 -0.13 6.75 -10.94
C CYS A 210 1.13 6.84 -11.79
N LEU A 211 1.61 5.69 -12.30
CA LEU A 211 2.77 5.65 -13.19
C LEU A 211 2.55 6.50 -14.45
N HIS A 212 1.42 6.35 -15.13
CA HIS A 212 1.13 7.11 -16.34
C HIS A 212 1.03 8.61 -16.07
N ILE A 213 0.48 9.04 -14.92
CA ILE A 213 0.44 10.45 -14.54
C ILE A 213 1.85 11.00 -14.31
N VAL A 214 2.72 10.24 -13.63
CA VAL A 214 4.13 10.61 -13.41
C VAL A 214 4.91 10.69 -14.72
N GLU A 215 4.71 9.73 -15.63
CA GLU A 215 5.33 9.74 -16.97
C GLU A 215 4.84 10.91 -17.82
N LEU A 216 3.53 11.18 -17.80
CA LEU A 216 2.93 12.30 -18.51
C LEU A 216 3.54 13.63 -18.08
N ARG A 217 3.78 13.81 -16.77
CA ARG A 217 4.43 15.01 -16.22
C ARG A 217 5.82 15.23 -16.80
N LYS A 218 6.64 14.18 -16.93
CA LYS A 218 7.98 14.29 -17.54
C LYS A 218 7.93 14.76 -18.99
N THR A 219 6.91 14.33 -19.75
CA THR A 219 6.77 14.72 -21.16
C THR A 219 6.34 16.17 -21.37
N VAL A 220 5.75 16.82 -20.36
CA VAL A 220 5.37 18.25 -20.46
C VAL A 220 6.57 19.16 -20.56
N ASP A 221 7.64 18.82 -19.87
CA ASP A 221 8.87 19.60 -19.87
C ASP A 221 9.55 19.59 -21.25
N GLU A 222 9.14 18.69 -22.17
CA GLU A 222 9.87 18.41 -23.41
C GLU A 222 9.20 18.85 -24.71
N ASN A 223 7.89 19.17 -24.77
CA ASN A 223 7.17 19.92 -25.85
C ASN A 223 5.64 19.69 -25.77
N ALA A 224 4.85 20.71 -25.41
CA ALA A 224 3.39 20.57 -25.29
C ALA A 224 2.66 20.71 -26.64
N SER A 225 1.98 19.65 -27.09
CA SER A 225 1.13 19.60 -28.29
C SER A 225 -0.31 19.20 -27.92
N ASN A 226 -1.27 19.33 -28.84
CA ASN A 226 -2.68 18.92 -28.63
C ASN A 226 -2.86 17.45 -28.20
N SER A 227 -1.88 16.58 -28.49
CA SER A 227 -1.88 15.17 -28.02
C SER A 227 -1.83 15.05 -26.49
N PHE A 228 -1.31 16.07 -25.81
CA PHE A 228 -1.13 16.13 -24.38
C PHE A 228 -2.47 16.21 -23.62
N ILE A 229 -3.39 17.03 -24.12
CA ILE A 229 -4.74 17.22 -23.55
C ILE A 229 -5.57 15.94 -23.68
N GLY A 230 -5.42 15.22 -24.79
CA GLY A 230 -6.06 13.92 -24.99
C GLY A 230 -5.67 12.93 -23.90
N LYS A 231 -4.36 12.82 -23.61
CA LYS A 231 -3.83 11.95 -22.55
C LYS A 231 -4.31 12.31 -21.15
N ILE A 232 -4.39 13.61 -20.81
CA ILE A 232 -4.95 14.02 -19.51
C ILE A 232 -6.42 13.61 -19.41
N THR A 233 -7.19 13.81 -20.48
CA THR A 233 -8.62 13.44 -20.49
C THR A 233 -8.81 11.93 -20.35
N GLU A 234 -8.02 11.14 -21.08
CA GLU A 234 -8.02 9.67 -20.98
C GLU A 234 -7.69 9.19 -19.57
N LEU A 235 -6.66 9.74 -18.92
CA LEU A 235 -6.30 9.38 -17.56
C LEU A 235 -7.35 9.80 -16.53
N ALA A 236 -8.02 10.94 -16.73
CA ALA A 236 -9.11 11.36 -15.85
C ALA A 236 -10.30 10.39 -15.96
N THR A 237 -10.68 9.99 -17.18
CA THR A 237 -11.73 8.99 -17.38
C THR A 237 -11.34 7.63 -16.79
N ALA A 238 -10.10 7.18 -16.96
CA ALA A 238 -9.64 5.94 -16.37
C ALA A 238 -9.62 5.98 -14.82
N LEU A 239 -9.35 7.15 -14.21
CA LEU A 239 -9.49 7.35 -12.77
C LEU A 239 -10.95 7.29 -12.30
N ASP A 240 -11.87 7.89 -13.06
CA ASP A 240 -13.31 7.84 -12.79
C ASP A 240 -13.80 6.38 -12.83
N GLU A 241 -13.48 5.65 -13.90
CA GLU A 241 -13.82 4.23 -14.06
C GLU A 241 -13.23 3.37 -12.94
N TRP A 242 -11.95 3.59 -12.59
CA TRP A 242 -11.31 2.88 -11.47
C TRP A 242 -12.04 3.14 -10.15
N HIS A 243 -12.39 4.39 -9.86
CA HIS A 243 -13.10 4.75 -8.63
C HIS A 243 -14.51 4.14 -8.57
N GLU A 244 -15.24 4.11 -9.71
CA GLU A 244 -16.53 3.44 -9.83
C GLU A 244 -16.43 1.92 -9.61
N THR A 245 -15.39 1.27 -10.15
CA THR A 245 -15.19 -0.18 -9.95
C THR A 245 -15.07 -0.56 -8.46
N ILE A 246 -14.54 0.34 -7.62
CA ILE A 246 -14.42 0.14 -6.18
C ILE A 246 -15.78 0.32 -5.49
N ALA A 247 -16.56 1.30 -5.93
CA ALA A 247 -17.89 1.56 -5.38
C ALA A 247 -18.82 0.35 -5.61
N GLU A 248 -18.74 -0.27 -6.78
CA GLU A 248 -19.57 -1.39 -7.23
C GLU A 248 -18.97 -2.79 -6.94
N ASN A 249 -17.77 -2.87 -6.38
CA ASN A 249 -17.08 -4.15 -6.18
C ASN A 249 -17.87 -5.07 -5.21
N PRO A 250 -18.26 -6.30 -5.64
CA PRO A 250 -19.03 -7.22 -4.80
C PRO A 250 -18.22 -7.75 -3.62
N PHE A 251 -16.89 -7.88 -3.75
CA PHE A 251 -16.03 -8.30 -2.65
C PHE A 251 -15.99 -7.24 -1.56
N ILE A 252 -15.89 -5.96 -1.92
CA ILE A 252 -15.91 -4.84 -0.95
C ILE A 252 -17.28 -4.77 -0.26
N SER A 253 -18.36 -4.97 -1.01
CA SER A 253 -19.73 -4.96 -0.47
C SER A 253 -20.02 -6.14 0.47
N SER A 254 -19.25 -7.23 0.37
CA SER A 254 -19.36 -8.40 1.25
C SER A 254 -18.60 -8.27 2.59
N LEU A 255 -17.78 -7.23 2.73
CA LEU A 255 -17.01 -6.96 3.95
C LEU A 255 -17.90 -6.42 5.07
N GLU A 256 -17.42 -6.55 6.31
CA GLU A 256 -18.00 -5.85 7.45
C GLU A 256 -18.07 -4.34 7.15
N GLU A 257 -19.19 -3.69 7.49
CA GLU A 257 -19.48 -2.31 7.13
C GLU A 257 -18.34 -1.34 7.46
N ARG A 258 -17.74 -1.49 8.65
CA ARG A 258 -16.63 -0.63 9.10
C ARG A 258 -15.38 -0.80 8.22
N ILE A 259 -15.11 -2.02 7.77
CA ILE A 259 -13.98 -2.35 6.89
C ILE A 259 -14.25 -1.82 5.48
N ALA A 260 -15.45 -2.10 4.94
CA ALA A 260 -15.88 -1.61 3.63
C ALA A 260 -15.78 -0.08 3.54
N ARG A 261 -16.22 0.62 4.60
CA ARG A 261 -16.13 2.09 4.70
C ARG A 261 -14.68 2.58 4.65
N ARG A 262 -13.75 1.92 5.36
CA ARG A 262 -12.32 2.28 5.31
C ARG A 262 -11.72 2.10 3.91
N VAL A 263 -11.99 0.97 3.26
CA VAL A 263 -11.50 0.69 1.90
C VAL A 263 -12.02 1.73 0.91
N LYS A 264 -13.34 2.03 0.95
CA LYS A 264 -13.95 3.06 0.10
C LYS A 264 -13.39 4.45 0.38
N HIS A 265 -13.16 4.80 1.64
CA HIS A 265 -12.56 6.08 2.01
C HIS A 265 -11.11 6.20 1.53
N GLN A 266 -10.31 5.14 1.65
CA GLN A 266 -8.94 5.14 1.13
C GLN A 266 -8.92 5.33 -0.39
N ALA A 267 -9.80 4.63 -1.11
CA ALA A 267 -9.96 4.79 -2.56
C ALA A 267 -10.38 6.21 -2.96
N PHE A 268 -11.32 6.80 -2.21
CA PHE A 268 -11.74 8.19 -2.38
C PHE A 268 -10.56 9.17 -2.25
N CYS A 269 -9.72 9.00 -1.21
CA CYS A 269 -8.54 9.84 -1.02
C CYS A 269 -7.54 9.69 -2.19
N PHE A 270 -7.27 8.45 -2.62
CA PHE A 270 -6.40 8.15 -3.75
C PHE A 270 -6.91 8.71 -5.08
N TYR A 271 -8.22 8.65 -5.32
CA TYR A 271 -8.86 9.21 -6.51
C TYR A 271 -8.66 10.73 -6.58
N HIS A 272 -9.02 11.45 -5.52
CA HIS A 272 -8.90 12.91 -5.50
C HIS A 272 -7.45 13.40 -5.50
N GLU A 273 -6.55 12.70 -4.80
CA GLU A 273 -5.12 12.98 -4.87
C GLU A 273 -4.63 12.87 -6.32
N ALA A 274 -4.90 11.75 -6.99
CA ALA A 274 -4.45 11.53 -8.36
C ALA A 274 -5.05 12.54 -9.34
N LEU A 275 -6.33 12.90 -9.19
CA LEU A 275 -6.97 13.95 -9.99
C LEU A 275 -6.31 15.31 -9.79
N LEU A 276 -6.00 15.69 -8.55
CA LEU A 276 -5.31 16.95 -8.27
C LEU A 276 -3.91 16.97 -8.88
N HIS A 277 -3.17 15.85 -8.79
CA HIS A 277 -1.89 15.70 -9.46
C HIS A 277 -2.01 15.80 -10.98
N LEU A 278 -3.03 15.18 -11.58
CA LEU A 278 -3.25 15.21 -13.03
C LEU A 278 -3.60 16.62 -13.51
N VAL A 279 -4.52 17.31 -12.83
CA VAL A 279 -4.93 18.69 -13.14
C VAL A 279 -3.80 19.70 -12.90
N SER A 280 -2.92 19.45 -11.93
CA SER A 280 -1.77 20.33 -11.67
C SER A 280 -0.80 20.39 -12.86
N ILE A 281 -0.72 19.31 -13.65
CA ILE A 281 0.15 19.26 -14.83
C ILE A 281 -0.30 20.28 -15.89
N TYR A 282 -1.59 20.59 -15.95
CA TYR A 282 -2.16 21.56 -16.89
C TYR A 282 -1.91 23.04 -16.48
N SER A 283 -1.45 23.31 -15.25
CA SER A 283 -1.74 24.61 -14.61
C SER A 283 -0.66 25.69 -14.65
N SER A 284 0.52 25.50 -15.22
CA SER A 284 1.61 26.46 -14.92
C SER A 284 1.86 27.59 -15.91
N ASN A 285 1.60 27.49 -17.24
CA ASN A 285 2.00 28.61 -18.15
C ASN A 285 1.31 28.69 -19.54
N GLN A 286 0.31 27.86 -19.86
CA GLN A 286 -0.01 27.60 -21.28
C GLN A 286 -1.41 27.97 -21.78
N CYS A 287 -2.32 28.56 -20.99
CA CYS A 287 -3.66 28.85 -21.51
C CYS A 287 -4.29 30.13 -20.96
N SER A 288 -4.88 30.90 -21.88
CA SER A 288 -5.83 31.97 -21.60
C SER A 288 -7.06 31.41 -20.87
N SER A 289 -7.58 32.16 -19.89
CA SER A 289 -8.77 31.85 -19.08
C SER A 289 -10.07 31.60 -19.87
N LEU A 290 -10.05 31.83 -21.18
CA LEU A 290 -11.15 31.64 -22.12
C LEU A 290 -11.21 30.24 -22.75
N ASN A 291 -10.27 29.34 -22.46
CA ASN A 291 -10.31 27.96 -22.98
C ASN A 291 -11.36 27.12 -22.21
N PRO A 292 -12.38 26.53 -22.87
CA PRO A 292 -13.39 25.68 -22.22
C PRO A 292 -12.79 24.51 -21.42
N LEU A 293 -11.62 24.00 -21.85
CA LEU A 293 -10.91 22.94 -21.16
C LEU A 293 -10.29 23.43 -19.85
N HIS A 294 -9.77 24.66 -19.81
CA HIS A 294 -9.27 25.26 -18.58
C HIS A 294 -10.40 25.40 -17.55
N GLN A 295 -11.60 25.79 -17.98
CA GLN A 295 -12.78 25.85 -17.11
C GLN A 295 -13.16 24.47 -16.57
N LYS A 296 -13.15 23.42 -17.41
CA LYS A 296 -13.40 22.04 -16.99
C LYS A 296 -12.40 21.56 -15.94
N TRP A 297 -11.12 21.88 -16.11
CA TRP A 297 -10.06 21.45 -15.18
C TRP A 297 -10.09 22.22 -13.86
N GLU A 298 -10.38 23.53 -13.89
CA GLU A 298 -10.63 24.30 -12.68
C GLU A 298 -11.88 23.80 -11.92
N GLU A 299 -12.92 23.36 -12.64
CA GLU A 299 -14.08 22.74 -12.01
C GLU A 299 -13.72 21.43 -11.31
N ILE A 300 -12.93 20.56 -11.95
CA ILE A 300 -12.47 19.30 -11.35
C ILE A 300 -11.61 19.57 -10.11
N ARG A 301 -10.72 20.57 -10.16
CA ARG A 301 -9.91 20.98 -9.00
C ARG A 301 -10.80 21.47 -7.86
N ARG A 302 -11.75 22.37 -8.16
CA ARG A 302 -12.66 22.94 -7.16
C ARG A 302 -13.53 21.85 -6.52
N ARG A 303 -14.11 20.97 -7.35
CA ARG A 303 -14.92 19.82 -6.92
C ARG A 303 -14.09 18.91 -6.01
N SER A 304 -12.91 18.47 -6.46
CA SER A 304 -12.06 17.56 -5.69
C SER A 304 -11.63 18.18 -4.35
N THR A 305 -11.25 19.46 -4.36
CA THR A 305 -10.89 20.19 -3.13
C THR A 305 -12.08 20.26 -2.17
N ARG A 306 -13.27 20.61 -2.67
CA ARG A 306 -14.49 20.66 -1.87
C ARG A 306 -14.85 19.28 -1.29
N GLU A 307 -14.78 18.23 -2.09
CA GLU A 307 -15.14 16.87 -1.68
C GLU A 307 -14.17 16.35 -0.61
N VAL A 308 -12.86 16.57 -0.77
CA VAL A 308 -11.87 16.23 0.26
C VAL A 308 -12.12 17.00 1.55
N ILE A 309 -12.37 18.31 1.47
CA ILE A 309 -12.68 19.14 2.64
C ILE A 309 -13.94 18.62 3.36
N LEU A 310 -15.02 18.35 2.62
CA LEU A 310 -16.26 17.81 3.20
C LEU A 310 -16.05 16.45 3.84
N ALA A 311 -15.25 15.58 3.22
CA ALA A 311 -14.90 14.29 3.79
C ALA A 311 -14.12 14.47 5.11
N CYS A 312 -13.16 15.39 5.18
CA CYS A 312 -12.43 15.69 6.41
C CYS A 312 -13.33 16.27 7.53
N TYR A 313 -14.31 17.11 7.19
CA TYR A 313 -15.27 17.65 8.16
C TYR A 313 -16.34 16.65 8.60
N ALA A 314 -16.57 15.58 7.82
CA ALA A 314 -17.48 14.48 8.17
C ALA A 314 -16.80 13.38 9.00
N ILE A 315 -15.48 13.43 9.17
CA ILE A 315 -14.76 12.59 10.13
C ILE A 315 -15.04 13.17 11.52
N SER A 316 -15.69 12.38 12.39
CA SER A 316 -15.86 12.76 13.80
C SER A 316 -14.49 13.11 14.38
N SER A 317 -14.40 14.13 15.26
CA SER A 317 -13.16 14.43 15.98
C SER A 317 -12.60 13.22 16.76
N ASP A 318 -13.43 12.21 16.97
CA ASP A 318 -13.07 10.94 17.61
C ASP A 318 -12.26 9.98 16.70
N ASP A 319 -12.26 10.19 15.38
CA ASP A 319 -11.58 9.34 14.37
C ASP A 319 -10.28 9.97 13.84
N LEU A 320 -9.93 11.20 14.25
CA LEU A 320 -8.66 11.84 13.93
C LEU A 320 -7.60 11.41 14.96
N PRO A 321 -6.42 10.92 14.56
CA PRO A 321 -5.28 10.90 15.46
C PRO A 321 -5.02 12.36 15.89
N GLN A 322 -5.22 12.64 17.18
CA GLN A 322 -4.92 13.95 17.72
C GLN A 322 -3.41 14.17 17.61
N ASP A 323 -3.01 15.06 16.70
CA ASP A 323 -1.68 15.62 16.68
C ASP A 323 -1.40 16.29 18.03
N GLN A 324 -0.34 15.83 18.71
CA GLN A 324 0.29 16.53 19.82
C GLN A 324 1.41 17.42 19.28
#